data_AF-A0A8R2NX29-F1
#
_entry.id   AF-A0A8R2NX29-F1
#
_cell.length_a   1.000
_cell.length_b   1.000
_cell.length_c   1.000
_cell.angle_alpha   90.00
_cell.angle_beta   90.00
_cell.angle_gamma   90.00
#
_symmetry.space_group_name_H-M   'P 1'
#
loop_
_entity.id
_entity.type
_entity.pdbx_description
1 polymer ?
#
loop_
_entity_poly.entity_id
_entity_poly.type
_entity_poly.pdbx_seq_one_letter_code
_entity_poly.pdbx_strand_id
1 'polypeptide(L)'
;MPNGIDFNEWLASHTISIFDNTNLIYGTVSEFCTISGCPDMVGPSYRTYLWFDEKGKKSRVAAPLYIDYVMTFVQKTINDETIFPTKYANEFPVGLEIVVKKILRLLFHVIAHLYHSHFRELVLLNLHTHLNCVFAHLSVFNHRYQLIEQRETEILQDLVVALKILGDDEETATEVNESIDEYKDVINKEPTMSFADQPINMFPNPSPINTQTLATQIDNF
;
A
#
# COMPACT_ATOMS: atom_id res chain seq x y z
N MET A 1 -2.41 1.65 15.51
CA MET A 1 -2.53 2.83 16.38
C MET A 1 -3.03 2.37 17.75
N PRO A 2 -2.34 2.70 18.85
CA PRO A 2 -2.78 2.43 20.22
C PRO A 2 -4.13 3.10 20.54
N ASN A 3 -4.90 2.49 21.45
CA ASN A 3 -6.16 3.05 21.91
C ASN A 3 -5.93 4.38 22.64
N GLY A 4 -6.70 5.41 22.28
CA GLY A 4 -6.65 6.72 22.93
C GLY A 4 -5.66 7.73 22.32
N ILE A 5 -4.95 7.38 21.25
CA ILE A 5 -4.17 8.33 20.45
C ILE A 5 -5.03 8.86 19.30
N ASP A 6 -5.00 10.16 19.06
CA ASP A 6 -5.66 10.77 17.91
C ASP A 6 -5.01 10.32 16.60
N PHE A 7 -5.83 10.11 15.57
CA PHE A 7 -5.34 9.60 14.29
C PHE A 7 -4.39 10.57 13.59
N ASN A 8 -4.65 11.87 13.67
CA ASN A 8 -3.79 12.88 13.05
C ASN A 8 -2.46 13.00 13.81
N GLU A 9 -2.49 12.90 15.14
CA GLU A 9 -1.27 12.84 15.97
C GLU A 9 -0.42 11.59 15.65
N TRP A 10 -1.08 10.44 15.45
CA TRP A 10 -0.41 9.21 15.00
C TRP A 10 0.21 9.38 13.61
N LEU A 11 -0.51 9.97 12.66
CA LEU A 11 0.03 10.24 11.33
C LEU A 11 1.23 11.20 11.37
N ALA A 12 1.10 12.28 12.15
CA ALA A 12 2.12 13.31 12.28
C ALA A 12 3.42 12.76 12.86
N SER A 13 3.33 12.06 14.00
CA SER A 13 4.49 11.49 14.70
C SER A 13 5.30 10.52 13.83
N HIS A 14 4.63 9.62 13.11
CA HIS A 14 5.30 8.72 12.17
C HIS A 14 5.90 9.44 10.97
N THR A 15 5.21 10.44 10.42
CA THR A 15 5.72 11.23 9.29
C THR A 15 7.00 11.97 9.66
N ILE A 16 7.04 12.60 10.84
CA ILE A 16 8.23 13.29 11.36
C ILE A 16 9.38 12.30 11.54
N SER A 17 9.12 11.14 12.15
CA SER A 17 10.14 10.11 12.35
C SER A 17 10.75 9.60 11.04
N ILE A 18 9.93 9.35 10.01
CA ILE A 18 10.41 8.92 8.68
C ILE A 18 11.24 10.05 8.03
N PHE A 19 10.79 11.30 8.15
CA PHE A 19 11.53 12.46 7.65
C PHE A 19 12.91 12.58 8.30
N ASP A 20 12.97 12.62 9.63
CA ASP A 20 14.22 12.81 10.38
C ASP A 20 15.26 11.74 10.04
N ASN A 21 14.82 10.48 9.99
CA ASN A 21 15.72 9.37 9.64
C ASN A 21 16.16 9.41 8.17
N THR A 22 15.26 9.77 7.24
CA THR A 22 15.63 9.91 5.82
C THR A 22 16.64 11.04 5.63
N ASN A 23 16.40 12.18 6.29
CA ASN A 23 17.28 13.34 6.26
C ASN A 23 18.66 13.02 6.85
N LEU A 24 18.69 12.31 7.98
CA LEU A 24 19.94 11.86 8.60
C LEU A 24 20.73 10.94 7.67
N ILE A 25 20.10 9.91 7.09
CA ILE A 25 20.76 8.96 6.18
C ILE A 25 21.29 9.70 4.95
N TYR A 26 20.46 10.51 4.29
CA TYR A 26 20.90 11.25 3.11
C TYR A 26 22.06 12.20 3.43
N GLY A 27 22.03 12.85 4.60
CA GLY A 27 23.11 13.74 5.04
C GLY A 27 24.49 13.07 5.01
N THR A 28 24.56 11.77 5.35
CA THR A 28 25.83 11.01 5.36
C THR A 28 26.41 10.72 3.98
N VAL A 29 25.58 10.73 2.93
CA VAL A 29 26.00 10.41 1.56
C VAL A 29 25.82 11.58 0.58
N SER A 30 25.40 12.73 1.08
CA SER A 30 25.07 13.91 0.28
C SER A 30 26.25 14.40 -0.58
N GLU A 31 27.49 14.22 -0.12
CA GLU A 31 28.69 14.58 -0.87
C GLU A 31 28.93 13.71 -2.12
N PHE A 32 28.40 12.49 -2.14
CA PHE A 32 28.48 11.58 -3.29
C PHE A 32 27.36 11.85 -4.31
N CYS A 33 26.26 12.47 -3.88
CA CYS A 33 25.14 12.87 -4.74
C CYS A 33 25.45 14.22 -5.40
N THR A 34 26.10 14.19 -6.56
CA THR A 34 26.52 15.40 -7.28
C THR A 34 25.66 15.65 -8.52
N ILE A 35 25.64 16.89 -9.01
CA ILE A 35 24.91 17.23 -10.25
C ILE A 35 25.48 16.46 -11.46
N SER A 36 26.78 16.19 -11.49
CA SER A 36 27.40 15.41 -12.55
C SER A 36 27.13 13.90 -12.43
N GLY A 37 27.09 13.35 -11.22
CA GLY A 37 26.79 11.94 -10.98
C GLY A 37 25.30 11.61 -11.11
N CYS A 38 24.43 12.53 -10.68
CA CYS A 38 22.98 12.38 -10.65
C CYS A 38 22.30 13.59 -11.31
N PRO A 39 22.43 13.77 -12.64
CA PRO A 39 21.92 14.94 -13.37
C PRO A 39 20.39 15.02 -13.42
N ASP A 40 19.71 13.90 -13.16
CA ASP A 40 18.26 13.80 -13.03
C ASP A 40 17.93 13.03 -11.74
N MET A 41 16.82 13.39 -11.10
CA MET A 41 16.28 12.63 -9.97
C MET A 41 15.64 11.32 -10.47
N VAL A 42 16.37 10.21 -10.37
CA VAL A 42 15.94 8.90 -10.86
C VAL A 42 15.95 7.84 -9.77
N GLY A 43 14.97 6.95 -9.81
CA GLY A 43 14.87 5.75 -8.98
C GLY A 43 15.05 4.45 -9.80
N PRO A 44 14.81 3.29 -9.17
CA PRO A 44 14.87 1.99 -9.81
C PRO A 44 14.03 1.92 -11.09
N SER A 45 14.41 1.04 -12.01
CA SER A 45 13.78 0.89 -13.33
C SER A 45 13.77 2.18 -14.16
N TYR A 46 14.76 3.05 -13.95
CA TYR A 46 14.92 4.35 -14.62
C TYR A 46 13.72 5.30 -14.46
N ARG A 47 12.93 5.14 -13.39
CA ARG A 47 11.79 6.03 -13.12
C ARG A 47 12.31 7.43 -12.76
N THR A 48 11.92 8.44 -13.55
CA THR A 48 12.27 9.84 -13.31
C THR A 48 11.25 10.54 -12.42
N TYR A 49 11.71 11.17 -11.35
CA TYR A 49 10.88 11.98 -10.46
C TYR A 49 10.99 13.46 -10.83
N LEU A 50 9.84 14.13 -10.88
CA LEU A 50 9.73 15.50 -11.35
C LEU A 50 9.27 16.38 -10.19
N TRP A 51 9.87 17.56 -10.06
CA TRP A 51 9.53 18.50 -9.00
C TRP A 51 8.36 19.37 -9.44
N PHE A 52 7.50 19.71 -8.50
CA PHE A 52 6.40 20.64 -8.69
C PHE A 52 6.59 21.77 -7.69
N ASP A 53 6.78 22.99 -8.20
CA ASP A 53 6.86 24.18 -7.34
C ASP A 53 5.50 24.56 -6.75
N GLU A 54 5.48 25.56 -5.88
CA GLU A 54 4.25 26.07 -5.24
C GLU A 54 3.22 26.61 -6.25
N LYS A 55 3.67 26.96 -7.47
CA LYS A 55 2.81 27.43 -8.57
C LYS A 55 2.33 26.28 -9.46
N GLY A 56 2.68 25.04 -9.12
CA GLY A 56 2.33 23.83 -9.88
C GLY A 56 3.18 23.62 -11.14
N LYS A 57 4.24 24.41 -11.34
CA LYS A 57 5.12 24.24 -12.50
C LYS A 57 5.98 23.00 -12.31
N LYS A 58 5.94 22.13 -13.30
CA LYS A 58 6.75 20.91 -13.37
C LYS A 58 8.16 21.21 -13.86
N SER A 59 9.18 20.75 -13.15
CA SER A 59 10.58 20.87 -13.56
C SER A 59 11.36 19.56 -13.43
N ARG A 60 12.29 19.35 -14.36
CA ARG A 60 13.39 18.40 -14.22
C ARG A 60 14.52 19.08 -13.48
N VAL A 61 15.06 18.41 -12.47
CA VAL A 61 16.17 18.89 -11.65
C VAL A 61 17.08 17.71 -11.31
N ALA A 62 18.35 18.02 -11.08
CA ALA A 62 19.33 17.05 -10.61
C ALA A 62 18.92 16.48 -9.24
N ALA A 63 19.29 15.22 -8.97
CA ALA A 63 18.93 14.55 -7.73
C ALA A 63 19.29 15.33 -6.46
N PRO A 64 20.51 15.88 -6.29
CA PRO A 64 20.82 16.61 -5.06
C PRO A 64 19.97 17.87 -4.88
N LEU A 65 19.60 18.54 -5.98
CA LEU A 65 18.71 19.71 -5.94
C LEU A 65 17.26 19.31 -5.65
N TYR A 66 16.79 18.20 -6.21
CA TYR A 66 15.48 17.65 -5.89
C TYR A 66 15.36 17.33 -4.40
N ILE A 67 16.37 16.64 -3.86
CA ILE A 67 16.39 16.21 -2.46
C ILE A 67 16.43 17.44 -1.54
N ASP A 68 17.23 18.47 -1.86
CA ASP A 68 17.23 19.74 -1.13
C ASP A 68 15.84 20.41 -1.10
N TYR A 69 15.14 20.43 -2.24
CA TYR A 69 13.77 20.95 -2.30
C TYR A 69 12.79 20.12 -1.47
N VAL A 70 12.91 18.79 -1.51
CA VAL A 70 12.09 17.89 -0.67
C VAL A 70 12.36 18.15 0.81
N MET A 71 13.62 18.11 1.26
CA MET A 71 13.96 18.28 2.67
C MET A 71 13.52 19.65 3.18
N THR A 72 13.76 20.70 2.39
CA THR A 72 13.31 22.07 2.72
C THR A 72 11.79 22.17 2.80
N PHE A 73 11.06 21.60 1.84
CA PHE A 73 9.60 21.60 1.85
C PHE A 73 9.04 20.86 3.08
N VAL A 74 9.55 19.65 3.34
CA VAL A 74 9.06 18.83 4.47
C VAL A 74 9.39 19.51 5.79
N GLN A 75 10.63 19.99 5.98
CA GLN A 75 11.03 20.69 7.20
C GLN A 75 10.17 21.92 7.48
N LYS A 76 9.89 22.74 6.47
CA LYS A 76 9.00 23.91 6.61
C LYS A 76 7.59 23.50 7.00
N THR A 77 7.08 22.42 6.41
CA THR A 77 5.71 21.94 6.63
C THR A 77 5.54 21.36 8.04
N ILE A 78 6.48 20.54 8.52
CA ILE A 78 6.40 19.94 9.86
C ILE A 78 6.64 20.96 10.99
N ASN A 79 7.31 22.08 10.69
CA ASN A 79 7.55 23.16 11.64
C ASN A 79 6.43 24.22 11.65
N ASP A 80 5.45 24.12 10.75
CA ASP A 80 4.32 25.04 10.70
C ASP A 80 3.28 24.64 11.75
N GLU A 81 3.16 25.43 12.84
CA GLU A 81 2.20 25.18 13.93
C GLU A 81 0.73 25.16 13.47
N THR A 82 0.42 25.66 12.26
CA THR A 82 -0.94 25.61 11.69
C THR A 82 -1.24 24.27 11.01
N ILE A 83 -0.20 23.50 10.66
CA ILE A 83 -0.30 22.19 10.03
C ILE A 83 0.02 21.09 11.03
N PHE A 84 1.10 21.26 11.80
CA PHE A 84 1.58 20.37 12.84
C PHE A 84 1.57 21.10 14.19
N PRO A 85 0.42 21.16 14.89
CA PRO A 85 0.33 21.88 16.15
C PRO A 85 1.18 21.23 17.24
N THR A 86 1.90 22.06 18.00
CA THR A 86 2.77 21.63 19.11
C THR A 86 2.12 21.84 20.49
N LYS A 87 0.99 22.56 20.53
CA LYS A 87 0.26 22.92 21.75
C LYS A 87 -1.03 22.12 21.84
N TYR A 88 -1.28 21.54 23.00
CA TYR A 88 -2.45 20.68 23.26
C TYR A 88 -3.81 21.34 22.96
N ALA A 89 -3.89 22.68 22.99
CA ALA A 89 -5.12 23.41 22.72
C ALA A 89 -5.45 23.57 21.22
N ASN A 90 -4.52 23.21 20.34
CA ASN A 90 -4.68 23.39 18.90
C ASN A 90 -4.95 22.05 18.23
N GLU A 91 -5.99 21.99 17.40
CA GLU A 91 -6.36 20.80 16.64
C GLU A 91 -5.64 20.76 15.30
N PHE A 92 -5.42 19.55 14.76
CA PHE A 92 -4.91 19.37 13.41
C PHE A 92 -5.91 19.87 12.37
N PRO A 93 -5.44 20.42 11.23
CA PRO A 93 -6.33 20.85 10.16
C PRO A 93 -7.03 19.65 9.51
N VAL A 94 -8.26 19.87 9.02
CA VAL A 94 -9.11 18.87 8.33
C VAL A 94 -8.41 18.25 7.10
N GLY A 95 -7.35 18.88 6.57
CA GLY A 95 -6.59 18.42 5.41
C GLY A 95 -5.23 17.79 5.70
N LEU A 96 -4.88 17.46 6.95
CA LEU A 96 -3.55 16.94 7.30
C LEU A 96 -3.16 15.71 6.47
N GLU A 97 -4.09 14.79 6.26
CA GLU A 97 -3.82 13.55 5.51
C GLU A 97 -3.27 13.84 4.11
N ILE A 98 -3.81 14.85 3.41
CA ILE A 98 -3.33 15.24 2.06
C ILE A 98 -1.88 15.72 2.12
N VAL A 99 -1.54 16.46 3.18
CA VAL A 99 -0.18 16.95 3.42
C VAL A 99 0.77 15.78 3.72
N VAL A 100 0.36 14.87 4.61
CA VAL A 100 1.12 13.66 4.97
C VAL A 100 1.37 12.78 3.75
N LYS A 101 0.34 12.50 2.94
CA LYS A 101 0.46 11.75 1.68
C LYS A 101 1.49 12.38 0.74
N LYS A 102 1.47 13.71 0.60
CA LYS A 102 2.45 14.43 -0.20
C LYS A 102 3.88 14.28 0.36
N ILE A 103 4.05 14.47 1.68
CA ILE A 103 5.36 14.33 2.34
C ILE A 103 5.92 12.92 2.13
N LEU A 104 5.15 11.88 2.47
CA LEU A 104 5.61 10.49 2.41
C LEU A 104 5.98 10.05 0.99
N ARG A 105 5.21 10.49 -0.02
CA ARG A 105 5.56 10.24 -1.42
C ARG A 105 6.91 10.88 -1.80
N LEU A 106 7.15 12.13 -1.39
CA LEU A 106 8.42 12.80 -1.66
C LEU A 106 9.60 12.11 -0.94
N LEU A 107 9.41 11.68 0.31
CA LEU A 107 10.42 10.92 1.06
C LEU A 107 10.69 9.55 0.44
N PHE A 108 9.66 8.88 -0.08
CA PHE A 108 9.82 7.64 -0.82
C PHE A 108 10.71 7.84 -2.06
N HIS A 109 10.58 8.94 -2.80
CA HIS A 109 11.48 9.23 -3.93
C HIS A 109 12.95 9.32 -3.49
N VAL A 110 13.22 9.96 -2.34
CA VAL A 110 14.58 10.05 -1.78
C VAL A 110 15.11 8.67 -1.42
N ILE A 111 14.31 7.86 -0.71
CA ILE A 111 14.68 6.49 -0.32
C ILE A 111 14.94 5.62 -1.56
N ALA A 112 14.07 5.69 -2.58
CA ALA A 112 14.25 4.95 -3.82
C ALA A 112 15.53 5.36 -4.56
N HIS A 113 15.84 6.66 -4.60
CA HIS A 113 17.09 7.15 -5.17
C HIS A 113 18.32 6.65 -4.38
N LEU A 114 18.26 6.61 -3.06
CA LEU A 114 19.32 6.06 -2.22
C LEU A 114 19.61 4.59 -2.53
N TYR A 115 18.57 3.75 -2.66
CA TYR A 115 18.75 2.36 -3.08
C TYR A 115 19.31 2.22 -4.50
N HIS A 116 18.88 3.09 -5.42
CA HIS A 116 19.27 2.99 -6.82
C HIS A 116 20.69 3.48 -7.08
N SER A 117 21.06 4.63 -6.53
CA SER A 117 22.26 5.39 -6.91
C SER A 117 23.34 5.42 -5.85
N HIS A 118 23.01 5.21 -4.58
CA HIS A 118 23.93 5.40 -3.45
C HIS A 118 24.01 4.22 -2.48
N PHE A 119 23.47 3.06 -2.85
CA PHE A 119 23.45 1.90 -1.98
C PHE A 119 24.86 1.38 -1.68
N ARG A 120 25.78 1.49 -2.64
CA ARG A 120 27.18 1.09 -2.47
C ARG A 120 27.85 1.90 -1.36
N GLU A 121 27.70 3.22 -1.39
CA GLU A 121 28.24 4.14 -0.40
C GLU A 121 27.64 3.85 0.98
N LEU A 122 26.32 3.61 1.04
CA LEU A 122 25.64 3.22 2.28
C LEU A 122 26.13 1.88 2.84
N VAL A 123 26.46 0.90 1.99
CA VAL A 123 27.06 -0.37 2.43
C VAL A 123 28.46 -0.12 2.99
N LEU A 124 29.29 0.69 2.31
CA LEU A 124 30.64 1.02 2.77
C LEU A 124 30.65 1.76 4.12
N LEU A 125 29.63 2.58 4.38
CA LEU A 125 29.45 3.28 5.66
C LEU A 125 28.72 2.43 6.72
N ASN A 126 28.35 1.18 6.42
CA ASN A 126 27.51 0.32 7.27
C ASN A 126 26.12 0.92 7.62
N LEU A 127 25.56 1.73 6.73
CA LEU A 127 24.26 2.40 6.90
C LEU A 127 23.09 1.71 6.18
N HIS A 128 23.35 0.69 5.37
CA HIS A 128 22.33 -0.04 4.62
C HIS A 128 21.23 -0.64 5.52
N THR A 129 21.55 -1.11 6.73
CA THR A 129 20.56 -1.60 7.71
C THR A 129 19.65 -0.50 8.22
N HIS A 130 20.17 0.72 8.38
CA HIS A 130 19.39 1.89 8.76
C HIS A 130 18.44 2.30 7.62
N LEU A 131 18.91 2.29 6.37
CA LEU A 131 18.04 2.52 5.21
C LEU A 131 16.93 1.48 5.13
N ASN A 132 17.23 0.20 5.36
CA ASN A 132 16.24 -0.87 5.40
C ASN A 132 15.20 -0.65 6.49
N CYS A 133 15.61 -0.18 7.68
CA CYS A 133 14.69 0.11 8.78
C CYS A 133 13.71 1.25 8.42
N VAL A 134 14.22 2.36 7.87
CA VAL A 134 13.37 3.48 7.44
C VAL A 134 12.42 3.05 6.33
N PHE A 135 12.91 2.28 5.37
CA PHE A 135 12.10 1.75 4.28
C PHE A 135 11.01 0.78 4.78
N ALA A 136 11.34 -0.10 5.72
CA ALA A 136 10.39 -1.01 6.35
C ALA A 136 9.31 -0.23 7.11
N HIS A 137 9.70 0.77 7.89
CA HIS A 137 8.78 1.64 8.60
C HIS A 137 7.82 2.35 7.65
N LEU A 138 8.34 2.98 6.59
CA LEU A 138 7.52 3.63 5.57
C LEU A 138 6.58 2.63 4.89
N SER A 139 7.07 1.44 4.52
CA SER A 139 6.30 0.44 3.79
C SER A 139 5.14 -0.14 4.62
N VAL A 140 5.38 -0.50 5.89
CA VAL A 140 4.33 -0.97 6.80
C VAL A 140 3.31 0.14 7.07
N PHE A 141 3.79 1.36 7.27
CA PHE A 141 2.93 2.52 7.50
C PHE A 141 2.06 2.83 6.28
N ASN A 142 2.63 2.78 5.07
CA ASN A 142 1.91 2.93 3.83
C ASN A 142 0.90 1.80 3.61
N HIS A 143 1.29 0.54 3.83
CA HIS A 143 0.40 -0.60 3.66
C HIS A 143 -0.83 -0.50 4.57
N ARG A 144 -0.66 -0.05 5.82
CA ARG A 144 -1.76 0.10 6.76
C ARG A 144 -2.75 1.22 6.41
N TYR A 145 -2.25 2.35 5.91
CA TYR A 145 -3.05 3.58 5.78
C TYR A 145 -3.22 4.08 4.33
N GLN A 146 -2.65 3.38 3.34
CA GLN A 146 -2.77 3.66 1.92
C GLN A 146 -2.41 5.12 1.58
N LEU A 147 -1.21 5.53 2.02
CA LEU A 147 -0.76 6.93 2.00
C LEU A 147 -0.05 7.31 0.69
N ILE A 148 0.45 6.33 -0.05
CA ILE A 148 1.16 6.47 -1.32
C ILE A 148 0.47 5.55 -2.32
N GLU A 149 0.26 6.04 -3.53
CA GLU A 149 -0.34 5.27 -4.61
C GLU A 149 0.51 4.05 -4.97
N GLN A 150 -0.13 2.90 -5.16
CA GLN A 150 0.56 1.62 -5.42
C GLN A 150 1.51 1.66 -6.63
N ARG A 151 1.12 2.40 -7.68
CA ARG A 151 1.94 2.60 -8.89
C ARG A 151 3.27 3.32 -8.62
N GLU A 152 3.38 4.06 -7.53
CA GLU A 152 4.62 4.71 -7.13
C GLU A 152 5.50 3.73 -6.35
N THR A 153 4.92 2.89 -5.51
CA THR A 153 5.65 1.96 -4.64
C THR A 153 6.07 0.66 -5.34
N GLU A 154 5.42 0.28 -6.44
CA GLU A 154 5.68 -0.97 -7.18
C GLU A 154 7.14 -1.17 -7.61
N ILE A 155 7.87 -0.07 -7.84
CA ILE A 155 9.28 -0.10 -8.28
C ILE A 155 10.24 -0.70 -7.24
N LEU A 156 9.80 -0.79 -5.98
CA LEU A 156 10.55 -1.39 -4.87
C LEU A 156 9.83 -2.62 -4.32
N GLN A 157 8.84 -3.18 -5.03
CA GLN A 157 8.08 -4.33 -4.54
C GLN A 157 8.98 -5.55 -4.30
N ASP A 158 9.93 -5.82 -5.19
CA ASP A 158 10.90 -6.89 -5.02
C ASP A 158 11.73 -6.73 -3.73
N LEU A 159 12.02 -5.48 -3.34
CA LEU A 159 12.72 -5.18 -2.10
C LEU A 159 11.84 -5.40 -0.88
N VAL A 160 10.54 -5.06 -0.96
CA VAL A 160 9.56 -5.35 0.12
C VAL A 160 9.51 -6.85 0.40
N VAL A 161 9.48 -7.67 -0.66
CA VAL A 161 9.51 -9.13 -0.58
C VAL A 161 10.86 -9.62 -0.03
N ALA A 162 11.97 -9.14 -0.59
CA ALA A 162 13.31 -9.57 -0.17
C ALA A 162 13.61 -9.27 1.31
N LEU A 163 13.09 -8.15 1.82
CA LEU A 163 13.24 -7.75 3.23
C LEU A 163 12.15 -8.34 4.14
N LYS A 164 11.19 -9.10 3.61
CA LYS A 164 10.07 -9.71 4.36
C LYS A 164 9.32 -8.68 5.22
N ILE A 165 9.09 -7.50 4.66
CA ILE A 165 8.52 -6.36 5.40
C ILE A 165 7.02 -6.53 5.61
N LEU A 166 6.34 -6.90 4.55
CA LEU A 166 4.95 -7.33 4.58
C LEU A 166 5.04 -8.85 4.53
N GLY A 167 4.51 -9.53 5.54
CA GLY A 167 4.52 -11.00 5.57
C GLY A 167 3.96 -11.55 4.27
N ASP A 168 4.35 -12.78 3.90
CA ASP A 168 3.69 -13.48 2.81
C ASP A 168 2.19 -13.49 3.16
N ASP A 169 1.36 -12.82 2.35
CA ASP A 169 -0.11 -12.76 2.53
C ASP A 169 -0.74 -14.15 2.27
N GLU A 170 -0.23 -15.22 2.88
CA GLU A 170 -0.86 -16.54 2.90
C GLU A 170 -1.84 -16.69 4.08
N GLU A 171 -1.75 -15.87 5.14
CA GLU A 171 -2.64 -16.02 6.32
C GLU A 171 -4.02 -15.37 6.19
N THR A 172 -4.28 -14.50 5.20
CA THR A 172 -5.63 -13.94 4.97
C THR A 172 -6.50 -14.76 4.00
N ALA A 173 -5.92 -15.78 3.35
CA ALA A 173 -6.66 -16.71 2.49
C ALA A 173 -7.29 -17.89 3.26
N THR A 174 -6.85 -18.17 4.49
CA THR A 174 -7.30 -19.32 5.26
C THR A 174 -8.60 -19.04 6.03
N GLU A 175 -8.78 -17.83 6.58
CA GLU A 175 -10.00 -17.47 7.32
C GLU A 175 -11.25 -17.33 6.42
N VAL A 176 -11.05 -16.98 5.14
CA VAL A 176 -12.16 -16.93 4.16
C VAL A 176 -12.57 -18.35 3.71
N ASN A 177 -11.64 -19.31 3.68
CA ASN A 177 -11.96 -20.68 3.29
C ASN A 177 -12.61 -21.47 4.44
N GLU A 178 -12.23 -21.25 5.71
CA GLU A 178 -12.91 -21.89 6.85
C GLU A 178 -14.37 -21.43 6.98
N SER A 179 -14.64 -20.14 6.72
CA SER A 179 -16.02 -19.60 6.79
C SER A 179 -16.90 -20.00 5.59
N ILE A 180 -16.31 -20.37 4.45
CA ILE A 180 -17.05 -20.91 3.29
C ILE A 180 -17.38 -22.39 3.49
N ASP A 181 -16.49 -23.17 4.12
CA ASP A 181 -16.73 -24.60 4.35
C ASP A 181 -17.75 -24.83 5.49
N GLU A 182 -17.83 -23.94 6.48
CA GLU A 182 -18.87 -23.98 7.51
C GLU A 182 -20.29 -23.73 6.94
N TYR A 183 -20.41 -23.00 5.82
CA TYR A 183 -21.70 -22.77 5.14
C TYR A 183 -22.11 -23.89 4.17
N LYS A 184 -21.18 -24.72 3.70
CA LYS A 184 -21.50 -25.87 2.84
C LYS A 184 -22.12 -27.03 3.63
N ASP A 185 -21.76 -27.18 4.90
CA ASP A 185 -22.32 -28.21 5.79
C ASP A 185 -23.74 -27.89 6.30
N VAL A 186 -24.18 -26.62 6.18
CA VAL A 186 -25.54 -26.20 6.54
C VAL A 186 -26.54 -26.46 5.41
N ILE A 187 -26.10 -26.46 4.15
CA ILE A 187 -26.98 -26.62 2.97
C ILE A 187 -27.30 -28.10 2.67
N ASN A 188 -26.50 -29.05 3.16
CA ASN A 188 -26.67 -30.49 2.91
C ASN A 188 -27.35 -31.29 4.03
N LYS A 189 -28.09 -30.66 4.95
CA LYS A 189 -28.95 -31.37 5.90
C LYS A 189 -30.41 -31.29 5.48
N GLU A 190 -30.86 -32.26 4.68
CA GLU A 190 -32.29 -32.57 4.58
C GLU A 190 -32.84 -32.89 5.99
N PRO A 191 -33.94 -32.27 6.43
CA PRO A 191 -34.62 -32.69 7.64
C PRO A 191 -35.60 -33.82 7.29
N THR A 192 -35.24 -35.04 7.65
CA THR A 192 -36.20 -36.15 7.78
C THR A 192 -37.08 -35.93 9.03
N MET A 193 -38.39 -35.67 8.86
CA MET A 193 -39.45 -36.53 9.45
C MET A 193 -40.90 -36.04 9.23
N SER A 194 -41.67 -36.95 8.62
CA SER A 194 -43.09 -37.35 8.78
C SER A 194 -44.23 -36.32 8.84
N PHE A 195 -45.17 -36.50 7.92
CA PHE A 195 -46.60 -36.30 8.17
C PHE A 195 -47.40 -37.52 7.65
N ALA A 196 -48.52 -37.75 8.33
CA ALA A 196 -49.23 -39.01 8.53
C ALA A 196 -50.14 -39.49 7.37
N ASP A 197 -50.58 -40.74 7.52
CA ASP A 197 -51.58 -41.48 6.74
C ASP A 197 -52.87 -40.69 6.42
N GLN A 198 -53.33 -40.76 5.16
CA GLN A 198 -54.68 -41.22 4.80
C GLN A 198 -54.70 -41.75 3.34
N PRO A 199 -55.41 -42.86 3.03
CA PRO A 199 -55.49 -43.45 1.69
C PRO A 199 -56.77 -43.03 0.94
N ILE A 200 -56.80 -43.24 -0.39
CA ILE A 200 -57.82 -44.02 -1.13
C ILE A 200 -57.72 -43.72 -2.66
N ASN A 201 -57.58 -44.80 -3.43
CA ASN A 201 -57.84 -44.86 -4.87
C ASN A 201 -59.30 -44.56 -5.21
N MET A 202 -59.55 -43.77 -6.27
CA MET A 202 -60.72 -44.00 -7.11
C MET A 202 -60.42 -43.52 -8.54
N PHE A 203 -60.33 -44.47 -9.46
CA PHE A 203 -60.19 -44.39 -10.93
C PHE A 203 -61.16 -43.37 -11.63
N PRO A 204 -61.12 -43.14 -12.97
CA PRO A 204 -60.16 -43.56 -14.02
C PRO A 204 -59.68 -42.43 -14.99
N ASN A 205 -58.56 -42.71 -15.68
CA ASN A 205 -58.23 -42.61 -17.14
C ASN A 205 -59.21 -41.92 -18.15
N PRO A 206 -58.85 -41.70 -19.44
CA PRO A 206 -57.58 -41.44 -20.15
C PRO A 206 -57.71 -40.17 -21.05
N SER A 207 -56.71 -39.67 -21.78
CA SER A 207 -56.27 -40.12 -23.13
C SER A 207 -55.38 -39.01 -23.75
N PRO A 208 -54.76 -39.20 -24.94
CA PRO A 208 -53.32 -39.12 -25.13
C PRO A 208 -52.95 -37.82 -25.87
N ILE A 209 -51.68 -37.50 -26.10
CA ILE A 209 -51.08 -37.70 -27.43
C ILE A 209 -49.56 -37.45 -27.33
N ASN A 210 -48.85 -38.51 -27.70
CA ASN A 210 -47.55 -38.61 -28.38
C ASN A 210 -47.14 -37.31 -29.12
N THR A 211 -45.90 -36.84 -29.09
CA THR A 211 -44.71 -37.56 -29.57
C THR A 211 -43.44 -36.93 -28.98
N GLN A 212 -42.65 -37.75 -28.29
CA GLN A 212 -41.24 -38.01 -28.60
C GLN A 212 -40.70 -37.31 -29.86
N THR A 213 -39.46 -36.84 -30.01
CA THR A 213 -38.16 -37.06 -29.36
C THR A 213 -37.22 -36.41 -30.42
N LEU A 214 -36.33 -35.49 -30.03
CA LEU A 214 -34.88 -35.77 -29.93
C LEU A 214 -34.30 -36.09 -31.33
N ALA A 215 -33.38 -35.33 -31.87
CA ALA A 215 -31.97 -35.20 -31.47
C ALA A 215 -31.36 -34.26 -32.54
N THR A 216 -30.13 -33.75 -32.48
CA THR A 216 -28.82 -34.41 -32.35
C THR A 216 -27.84 -33.22 -32.41
N GLN A 217 -26.98 -32.95 -31.42
CA GLN A 217 -25.60 -33.44 -31.36
C GLN A 217 -24.96 -33.72 -32.73
N ILE A 218 -23.98 -32.90 -33.13
CA ILE A 218 -22.73 -33.27 -33.85
C ILE A 218 -21.74 -32.14 -33.51
N ASP A 219 -20.84 -32.34 -32.55
CA ASP A 219 -19.49 -32.91 -32.67
C ASP A 219 -18.49 -32.03 -33.44
N ASN A 220 -17.44 -31.65 -32.70
CA ASN A 220 -16.02 -31.63 -33.08
C ASN A 220 -15.60 -30.83 -34.31
N PHE A 221 -15.04 -29.65 -34.04
CA PHE A 221 -13.68 -29.26 -34.46
C PHE A 221 -13.04 -28.39 -33.38
#